data_AF-A0A699YJA9-F1
#
_entry.id   AF-A0A699YJA9-F1
#
_cell.length_a   1.000
_cell.length_b   1.000
_cell.length_c   1.000
_cell.angle_alpha   90.00
_cell.angle_beta   90.00
_cell.angle_gamma   90.00
#
_symmetry.space_group_name_H-M   'P 1'
#
loop_
_entity.id
_entity.type
_entity.pdbx_description
1 polymer ?
#
loop_
_entity_poly.entity_id
_entity_poly.type
_entity_poly.pdbx_seq_one_letter_code
_entity_poly.pdbx_strand_id
1 'polypeptide(L)'
;VLDQGSHLRPLHQAHDSKEGVSDIKYSPNNRFLAVATFDTWIDLYNVDKGYSRMARCSGHSATVRGLDWSTDSSMVQTASADLELLLWNARTGKQITLPQRDAAWATYTVALGFSVMGIFPPCADGTEINSVDRSKDQKFIVTADDHGMVKMFNYPCVVEDAPHRAYRGHSSHVMGVRFNADDSLGFKGDDKQ
;
A
#
# COMPACT_ATOMS: atom_id res chain seq x y z
N VAL A 1 -14.00 -18.41 -31.85
CA VAL A 1 -12.54 -18.65 -31.93
C VAL A 1 -11.95 -18.07 -30.66
N LEU A 2 -11.68 -18.94 -29.68
CA LEU A 2 -11.12 -18.57 -28.39
C LEU A 2 -9.63 -18.34 -28.61
N ASP A 3 -9.15 -17.12 -28.34
CA ASP A 3 -7.75 -16.77 -28.52
C ASP A 3 -6.90 -17.58 -27.52
N GLN A 4 -6.02 -18.40 -28.06
CA GLN A 4 -5.07 -19.21 -27.31
C GLN A 4 -3.99 -18.29 -26.76
N GLY A 5 -3.98 -18.08 -25.44
CA GLY A 5 -2.82 -17.54 -24.71
C GLY A 5 -2.42 -16.12 -25.10
N SER A 6 -3.10 -15.12 -24.54
CA SER A 6 -2.68 -13.73 -24.63
C SER A 6 -1.30 -13.54 -23.99
N HIS A 7 -0.25 -13.54 -24.80
CA HIS A 7 1.09 -13.18 -24.34
C HIS A 7 1.06 -11.72 -23.85
N LEU A 8 1.45 -11.50 -22.59
CA LEU A 8 1.62 -10.16 -22.06
C LEU A 8 2.71 -9.44 -22.87
N ARG A 9 2.36 -8.31 -23.49
CA ARG A 9 3.32 -7.44 -24.16
C ARG A 9 3.61 -6.20 -23.32
N PRO A 10 4.84 -5.68 -23.29
CA PRO A 10 5.14 -4.42 -22.62
C PRO A 10 4.26 -3.29 -23.19
N LEU A 11 3.49 -2.64 -22.33
CA LEU A 11 2.70 -1.45 -22.69
C LEU A 11 3.56 -0.18 -22.66
N HIS A 12 4.47 -0.09 -21.69
CA HIS A 12 5.39 1.01 -21.50
C HIS A 12 6.65 0.52 -20.75
N GLN A 13 7.80 1.12 -21.04
CA GLN A 13 9.07 0.85 -20.36
C GLN A 13 9.83 2.15 -20.18
N ALA A 14 10.30 2.42 -18.96
CA ALA A 14 11.09 3.59 -18.61
C ALA A 14 12.14 3.24 -17.56
N HIS A 15 13.22 4.04 -17.54
CA HIS A 15 14.35 3.93 -16.61
C HIS A 15 14.56 5.28 -15.91
N ASP A 16 13.55 5.71 -15.15
CA ASP A 16 13.48 7.06 -14.55
C ASP A 16 14.23 7.21 -13.21
N SER A 17 14.59 6.10 -12.56
CA SER A 17 15.39 6.06 -11.32
C SER A 17 16.53 5.05 -11.44
N LYS A 18 17.58 5.29 -10.66
CA LYS A 18 18.70 4.35 -10.47
C LYS A 18 18.44 3.36 -9.34
N GLU A 19 17.48 3.67 -8.47
CA GLU A 19 17.08 2.83 -7.36
C GLU A 19 15.91 1.90 -7.73
N GLY A 20 15.76 0.83 -6.97
CA GLY A 20 14.63 -0.08 -7.12
C GLY A 20 13.30 0.59 -6.78
N VAL A 21 12.22 0.03 -7.35
CA VAL A 21 10.84 0.42 -7.03
C VAL A 21 10.42 -0.31 -5.75
N SER A 22 9.96 0.44 -4.75
CA SER A 22 9.46 -0.12 -3.48
C SER A 22 7.95 -0.34 -3.48
N ASP A 23 7.18 0.51 -4.18
CA ASP A 23 5.75 0.34 -4.38
C ASP A 23 5.30 1.00 -5.69
N ILE A 24 4.24 0.49 -6.30
CA ILE A 24 3.69 1.00 -7.57
C ILE A 24 2.19 0.77 -7.65
N LYS A 25 1.42 1.84 -7.88
CA LYS A 25 -0.05 1.75 -7.96
C LYS A 25 -0.66 2.71 -8.97
N TYR A 26 -1.60 2.17 -9.75
CA TYR A 26 -2.53 2.99 -10.54
C TYR A 26 -3.53 3.69 -9.62
N SER A 27 -3.92 4.90 -10.01
CA SER A 27 -5.06 5.57 -9.41
C SER A 27 -6.37 4.85 -9.73
N PRO A 28 -7.41 4.96 -8.87
CA PRO A 28 -8.70 4.31 -9.10
C PRO A 28 -9.37 4.64 -10.44
N ASN A 29 -9.14 5.85 -10.97
CA ASN A 29 -9.64 6.25 -12.28
C ASN A 29 -8.77 5.75 -13.46
N ASN A 30 -7.67 5.03 -13.20
CA ASN A 30 -6.68 4.51 -14.16
C ASN A 30 -5.92 5.57 -14.98
N ARG A 31 -6.02 6.85 -14.60
CA ARG A 31 -5.40 7.97 -15.35
C ARG A 31 -4.01 8.34 -14.85
N PHE A 32 -3.67 7.92 -13.64
CA PHE A 32 -2.40 8.21 -12.99
C PHE A 32 -1.73 6.94 -12.50
N LEU A 33 -0.41 6.98 -12.41
CA LEU A 33 0.41 5.93 -11.83
C LEU A 33 1.36 6.58 -10.83
N ALA A 34 1.42 6.06 -9.62
CA ALA A 34 2.41 6.44 -8.64
C ALA A 34 3.46 5.34 -8.51
N VAL A 35 4.73 5.73 -8.48
CA VAL A 35 5.89 4.85 -8.35
C VAL A 35 6.76 5.38 -7.22
N ALA A 36 6.88 4.62 -6.14
CA ALA A 36 7.77 4.93 -5.03
C ALA A 36 9.09 4.17 -5.20
N THR A 37 10.21 4.83 -4.86
CA THR A 37 11.56 4.28 -5.02
C THR A 37 12.31 4.21 -3.69
N PHE A 38 13.37 3.39 -3.63
CA PHE A 38 14.15 3.21 -2.40
C PHE A 38 14.85 4.49 -1.91
N ASP A 39 15.15 5.44 -2.79
CA ASP A 39 15.70 6.78 -2.51
C ASP A 39 14.65 7.82 -2.06
N THR A 40 13.52 7.38 -1.48
CA THR A 40 12.47 8.19 -0.82
C THR A 40 11.60 9.04 -1.74
N TRP A 41 11.83 9.03 -3.05
CA TRP A 41 11.01 9.75 -4.03
C TRP A 41 9.74 8.99 -4.40
N ILE A 42 8.72 9.75 -4.80
CA ILE A 42 7.51 9.21 -5.42
C ILE A 42 7.26 9.94 -6.73
N ASP A 43 7.35 9.23 -7.84
CA ASP A 43 7.03 9.75 -9.15
C ASP A 43 5.56 9.55 -9.48
N LEU A 44 4.92 10.61 -9.97
CA LEU A 44 3.54 10.59 -10.44
C LEU A 44 3.54 10.74 -11.96
N TYR A 45 2.89 9.80 -12.64
CA TYR A 45 2.82 9.70 -14.09
C TYR A 45 1.39 9.88 -14.60
N ASN A 46 1.26 10.47 -15.79
CA ASN A 46 0.01 10.55 -16.53
C ASN A 46 -0.09 9.37 -17.50
N VAL A 47 -1.02 8.45 -17.25
CA VAL A 47 -1.21 7.25 -18.09
C VAL A 47 -1.76 7.63 -19.46
N ASP A 48 -2.74 8.54 -19.52
CA ASP A 48 -3.35 9.00 -20.78
C ASP A 48 -2.35 9.69 -21.72
N LYS A 49 -1.28 10.24 -21.17
CA LYS A 49 -0.19 10.89 -21.92
C LYS A 49 1.02 9.97 -22.09
N GLY A 50 0.78 8.67 -22.20
CA GLY A 50 1.83 7.68 -22.48
C GLY A 50 2.82 7.52 -21.33
N TYR A 51 2.33 7.53 -20.09
CA TYR A 51 3.14 7.46 -18.86
C TYR A 51 4.16 8.60 -18.76
N SER A 52 3.77 9.83 -19.11
CA SER A 52 4.65 10.99 -18.92
C SER A 52 4.72 11.38 -17.44
N ARG A 53 5.92 11.54 -16.87
CA ARG A 53 6.09 12.03 -15.48
C ARG A 53 5.52 13.45 -15.35
N MET A 54 4.56 13.63 -14.47
CA MET A 54 3.90 14.93 -14.23
C MET A 54 4.42 15.65 -13.00
N ALA A 55 4.82 14.90 -11.98
CA ALA A 55 5.30 15.43 -10.72
C ALA A 55 6.18 14.41 -10.01
N ARG A 56 6.96 14.89 -9.05
CA ARG A 56 7.79 14.09 -8.15
C ARG A 56 7.60 14.63 -6.74
N CYS A 57 7.23 13.75 -5.81
CA CYS A 57 7.03 14.06 -4.41
C CYS A 57 8.36 13.90 -3.65
N SER A 58 8.62 14.82 -2.74
CA SER A 58 9.82 14.85 -1.89
C SER A 58 9.47 15.28 -0.48
N GLY A 59 10.02 14.60 0.51
CA GLY A 59 9.82 14.97 1.92
C GLY A 59 10.04 13.83 2.90
N HIS A 60 9.92 12.59 2.45
CA HIS A 60 10.23 11.42 3.27
C HIS A 60 11.71 11.35 3.62
N SER A 61 11.99 11.09 4.89
CA SER A 61 13.34 10.96 5.45
C SER A 61 13.89 9.53 5.34
N ALA A 62 13.01 8.55 5.07
CA ALA A 62 13.38 7.16 4.78
C ALA A 62 12.60 6.57 3.59
N THR A 63 12.96 5.35 3.19
CA THR A 63 12.32 4.62 2.09
C THR A 63 10.81 4.51 2.30
N VAL A 64 10.04 4.78 1.24
CA VAL A 64 8.59 4.56 1.21
C VAL A 64 8.28 3.06 1.19
N ARG A 65 7.49 2.58 2.15
CA ARG A 65 7.10 1.18 2.32
C ARG A 65 5.67 0.90 1.88
N GLY A 66 4.83 1.91 1.78
CA GLY A 66 3.48 1.76 1.28
C GLY A 66 2.94 3.04 0.67
N LEU A 67 2.06 2.87 -0.32
CA LEU A 67 1.39 3.94 -1.02
C LEU A 67 -0.09 3.61 -1.19
N ASP A 68 -0.99 4.57 -1.01
CA ASP A 68 -2.41 4.41 -1.34
C ASP A 68 -2.98 5.66 -2.01
N TRP A 69 -3.87 5.45 -2.98
CA TRP A 69 -4.60 6.52 -3.64
C TRP A 69 -5.91 6.83 -2.92
N SER A 70 -6.31 8.09 -2.89
CA SER A 70 -7.68 8.45 -2.52
C SER A 70 -8.68 7.90 -3.54
N THR A 71 -9.90 7.61 -3.11
CA THR A 71 -11.00 7.10 -3.95
C THR A 71 -11.29 7.98 -5.17
N ASP A 72 -11.21 9.30 -5.00
CA ASP A 72 -11.38 10.29 -6.06
C ASP A 72 -10.13 10.53 -6.92
N SER A 73 -9.04 9.79 -6.67
CA SER A 73 -7.75 9.91 -7.36
C SER A 73 -7.09 11.29 -7.27
N SER A 74 -7.46 12.11 -6.28
CA SER A 74 -6.93 13.47 -6.12
C SER A 74 -5.71 13.54 -5.19
N MET A 75 -5.51 12.53 -4.35
CA MET A 75 -4.47 12.46 -3.33
C MET A 75 -3.77 11.11 -3.31
N VAL A 76 -2.55 11.11 -2.78
CA VAL A 76 -1.77 9.92 -2.47
C VAL A 76 -1.33 10.02 -1.01
N GLN A 77 -1.52 8.98 -0.21
CA GLN A 77 -0.84 8.83 1.08
C GLN A 77 0.34 7.88 0.92
N THR A 78 1.43 8.16 1.63
CA THR A 78 2.58 7.27 1.68
C THR A 78 3.15 7.18 3.08
N ALA A 79 3.55 5.96 3.46
CA ALA A 79 4.26 5.68 4.71
C ALA A 79 5.70 5.25 4.42
N SER A 80 6.63 5.75 5.23
CA SER A 80 8.05 5.41 5.19
C SER A 80 8.46 4.44 6.30
N ALA A 81 9.70 3.96 6.21
CA ALA A 81 10.31 3.06 7.20
C ALA A 81 10.58 3.73 8.56
N ASP A 82 10.65 5.06 8.64
CA ASP A 82 10.80 5.85 9.87
C ASP A 82 9.46 6.38 10.42
N LEU A 83 8.36 5.75 9.99
CA LEU A 83 7.00 5.98 10.47
C LEU A 83 6.43 7.37 10.12
N GLU A 84 6.95 8.03 9.09
CA GLU A 84 6.34 9.24 8.55
C GLU A 84 5.14 8.86 7.66
N LEU A 85 4.01 9.53 7.87
CA LEU A 85 2.83 9.41 7.02
C LEU A 85 2.57 10.75 6.33
N LEU A 86 2.89 10.80 5.03
CA LEU A 86 2.79 12.02 4.22
C LEU A 86 1.65 11.91 3.21
N LEU A 87 1.03 13.06 2.92
CA LEU A 87 -0.04 13.20 1.95
C LEU A 87 0.42 14.09 0.80
N TRP A 88 0.05 13.73 -0.42
CA TRP A 88 0.46 14.42 -1.64
C TRP A 88 -0.75 14.76 -2.49
N ASN A 89 -0.73 15.95 -3.09
CA ASN A 89 -1.63 16.27 -4.18
C ASN A 89 -1.20 15.51 -5.45
N ALA A 90 -2.08 14.67 -5.99
CA ALA A 90 -1.76 13.77 -7.09
C ALA A 90 -1.35 14.47 -8.41
N ARG A 91 -1.74 15.73 -8.61
CA ARG A 91 -1.44 16.47 -9.84
C ARG A 91 -0.16 17.29 -9.74
N THR A 92 0.13 17.81 -8.55
CA THR A 92 1.25 18.74 -8.34
C THR A 92 2.45 18.08 -7.66
N GLY A 93 2.27 16.92 -7.04
CA GLY A 93 3.28 16.25 -6.21
C GLY A 93 3.64 17.02 -4.94
N LYS A 94 2.93 18.11 -4.63
CA LYS A 94 3.16 18.88 -3.42
C LYS A 94 2.55 18.18 -2.21
N GLN A 95 3.27 18.24 -1.10
CA GLN A 95 2.74 17.80 0.18
C GLN A 95 1.52 18.64 0.57
N ILE A 96 0.52 17.99 1.15
CA ILE A 96 -0.70 18.64 1.64
C ILE A 96 -0.91 18.29 3.11
N THR A 97 -1.53 19.22 3.84
CA THR A 97 -1.91 19.03 5.24
C THR A 97 -3.42 19.01 5.33
N LEU A 98 -3.99 17.82 5.52
CA LEU A 98 -5.43 17.60 5.68
C LEU A 98 -5.68 16.65 6.86
N PRO A 99 -6.84 16.73 7.53
CA PRO A 99 -7.23 15.73 8.52
C PRO A 99 -7.34 14.35 7.86
N GLN A 100 -6.44 13.43 8.23
CA GLN A 100 -6.41 12.09 7.64
C GLN A 100 -7.69 11.28 7.88
N ARG A 101 -8.39 11.57 8.97
CA ARG A 101 -9.62 10.87 9.37
C ARG A 101 -10.73 10.97 8.33
N ASP A 102 -10.80 12.09 7.61
CA ASP A 102 -11.92 12.38 6.73
C ASP A 102 -11.60 12.02 5.26
N ALA A 103 -10.40 11.49 4.98
CA ALA A 103 -9.99 11.08 3.64
C ALA A 103 -10.48 9.66 3.32
N ALA A 104 -11.19 9.52 2.20
CA ALA A 104 -11.62 8.21 1.68
C ALA A 104 -10.54 7.60 0.77
N TRP A 105 -9.88 6.55 1.25
CA TRP A 105 -8.84 5.82 0.50
C TRP A 105 -9.40 4.65 -0.29
N ALA A 106 -8.89 4.45 -1.50
CA ALA A 106 -9.32 3.37 -2.39
C ALA A 106 -8.85 2.01 -1.88
N THR A 107 -7.57 1.95 -1.53
CA THR A 107 -6.94 0.81 -0.86
C THR A 107 -6.41 1.26 0.50
N TYR A 108 -6.17 0.29 1.37
CA TYR A 108 -5.49 0.51 2.64
C TYR A 108 -4.39 -0.54 2.75
N THR A 109 -3.25 -0.26 2.14
CA THR A 109 -2.04 -1.08 2.26
C THR A 109 -0.91 -0.35 2.98
N VAL A 110 -1.14 0.88 3.39
CA VAL A 110 -0.31 1.62 4.32
C VAL A 110 -0.69 1.24 5.75
N ALA A 111 0.28 0.77 6.54
CA ALA A 111 0.09 0.33 7.93
C ALA A 111 -0.09 1.48 8.93
N LEU A 112 0.15 2.72 8.48
CA LEU A 112 0.02 3.92 9.31
C LEU A 112 -1.26 4.67 8.98
N GLY A 113 -1.91 5.22 10.00
CA GLY A 113 -3.05 6.09 9.83
C GLY A 113 -4.15 5.83 10.85
N PHE A 114 -5.02 6.83 11.03
CA PHE A 114 -6.06 6.81 12.07
C PHE A 114 -6.93 5.54 12.00
N SER A 115 -7.43 5.18 10.82
CA SER A 115 -8.38 4.06 10.63
C SER A 115 -7.77 2.68 10.89
N VAL A 116 -6.46 2.60 11.08
CA VAL A 116 -5.73 1.34 11.23
C VAL A 116 -4.82 1.34 12.46
N MET A 117 -4.83 2.39 13.31
CA MET A 117 -3.90 2.50 14.43
C MET A 117 -4.00 1.36 15.46
N GLY A 118 -5.15 0.68 15.54
CA GLY A 118 -5.36 -0.45 16.44
C GLY A 118 -4.79 -1.79 15.96
N ILE A 119 -4.17 -1.85 14.76
CA ILE A 119 -3.61 -3.10 14.24
C ILE A 119 -2.27 -3.48 14.89
N PHE A 120 -1.58 -2.51 15.49
CA PHE A 120 -0.30 -2.73 16.15
C PHE A 120 -0.51 -3.36 17.55
N PRO A 121 0.31 -4.35 17.93
CA PRO A 121 0.26 -4.91 19.27
C PRO A 121 0.72 -3.88 20.32
N PRO A 122 0.37 -4.09 21.60
CA PRO A 122 0.91 -3.28 22.69
C PRO A 122 2.46 -3.29 22.67
N CYS A 123 3.05 -2.12 22.93
CA CYS A 123 4.51 -1.89 22.91
C CYS A 123 5.19 -2.09 21.54
N ALA A 124 4.43 -2.10 20.44
CA ALA A 124 4.99 -2.10 19.09
C ALA A 124 5.90 -0.89 18.85
N ASP A 125 7.03 -1.11 18.20
CA ASP A 125 7.93 -0.05 17.74
C ASP A 125 7.60 0.44 16.32
N GLY A 126 6.64 -0.21 15.66
CA GLY A 126 6.14 0.16 14.33
C GLY A 126 6.75 -0.66 13.19
N THR A 127 7.68 -1.57 13.50
CA THR A 127 8.33 -2.43 12.50
C THR A 127 7.69 -3.80 12.36
N GLU A 128 6.84 -4.20 13.31
CA GLU A 128 6.33 -5.56 13.41
C GLU A 128 5.42 -5.96 12.24
N ILE A 129 4.75 -4.99 11.61
CA ILE A 129 3.78 -5.23 10.54
C ILE A 129 4.44 -4.99 9.19
N ASN A 130 4.70 -6.08 8.47
CA ASN A 130 5.28 -6.06 7.14
C ASN A 130 4.30 -5.64 6.06
N SER A 131 3.05 -6.06 6.20
CA SER A 131 2.04 -5.88 5.17
C SER A 131 0.65 -5.80 5.78
N VAL A 132 -0.18 -4.99 5.14
CA VAL A 132 -1.58 -4.79 5.50
C VAL A 132 -2.42 -4.71 4.23
N ASP A 133 -3.65 -5.19 4.28
CA ASP A 133 -4.64 -4.97 3.23
C ASP A 133 -6.05 -4.88 3.80
N ARG A 134 -6.90 -4.05 3.20
CA ARG A 134 -8.30 -3.86 3.61
C ARG A 134 -9.24 -4.52 2.60
N SER A 135 -10.29 -5.18 3.09
CA SER A 135 -11.34 -5.73 2.23
C SER A 135 -12.04 -4.63 1.43
N LYS A 136 -12.55 -4.96 0.24
CA LYS A 136 -13.24 -3.98 -0.62
C LYS A 136 -14.55 -3.51 -0.03
N ASP A 137 -15.25 -4.39 0.69
CA ASP A 137 -16.44 -4.04 1.46
C ASP A 137 -16.17 -3.19 2.71
N GLN A 138 -14.89 -2.89 2.99
CA GLN A 138 -14.42 -2.06 4.11
C GLN A 138 -14.87 -2.57 5.49
N LYS A 139 -15.10 -3.88 5.64
CA LYS A 139 -15.44 -4.47 6.94
C LYS A 139 -14.24 -5.02 7.67
N PHE A 140 -13.17 -5.36 6.95
CA PHE A 140 -12.03 -6.05 7.54
C PHE A 140 -10.71 -5.47 7.07
N ILE A 141 -9.71 -5.65 7.92
CA ILE A 141 -8.31 -5.38 7.60
C ILE A 141 -7.46 -6.55 8.09
N VAL A 142 -6.50 -6.95 7.27
CA VAL A 142 -5.58 -8.04 7.58
C VAL A 142 -4.16 -7.52 7.68
N THR A 143 -3.40 -8.09 8.60
CA THR A 143 -1.98 -7.78 8.78
C THR A 143 -1.15 -9.05 8.73
N ALA A 144 0.10 -8.90 8.31
CA ALA A 144 1.11 -9.92 8.28
C ALA A 144 2.34 -9.40 9.03
N ASP A 145 2.88 -10.20 9.95
CA ASP A 145 3.95 -9.78 10.86
C ASP A 145 5.20 -10.67 10.80
N ASP A 146 6.25 -10.20 11.49
CA ASP A 146 7.57 -10.86 11.59
C ASP A 146 7.54 -12.22 12.29
N HIS A 147 6.44 -12.52 13.00
CA HIS A 147 6.31 -13.73 13.82
C HIS A 147 5.62 -14.88 13.07
N GLY A 148 5.39 -14.73 11.77
CA GLY A 148 4.70 -15.73 10.96
C GLY A 148 3.18 -15.71 11.12
N MET A 149 2.63 -14.63 11.69
CA MET A 149 1.21 -14.50 11.92
C MET A 149 0.54 -13.68 10.82
N VAL A 150 -0.65 -14.12 10.43
CA VAL A 150 -1.63 -13.27 9.78
C VAL A 150 -2.78 -13.01 10.73
N LYS A 151 -3.11 -11.74 10.94
CA LYS A 151 -4.21 -11.33 11.82
C LYS A 151 -5.29 -10.64 11.01
N MET A 152 -6.55 -10.83 11.40
CA MET A 152 -7.72 -10.23 10.77
C MET A 152 -8.53 -9.48 11.82
N PHE A 153 -8.75 -8.19 11.57
CA PHE A 153 -9.44 -7.25 12.44
C PHE A 153 -10.69 -6.72 11.75
N ASN A 154 -11.62 -6.17 12.54
CA ASN A 154 -12.66 -5.31 11.99
C ASN A 154 -12.04 -4.00 11.48
N TYR A 155 -12.61 -3.44 10.41
CA TYR A 155 -12.25 -2.13 9.89
C TYR A 155 -13.42 -1.14 10.10
N PRO A 156 -13.17 0.10 10.52
CA PRO A 156 -11.87 0.64 10.93
C PRO A 156 -11.37 0.04 12.26
N CYS A 157 -10.05 -0.11 12.37
CA CYS A 157 -9.37 -0.67 13.55
C CYS A 157 -8.69 0.46 14.33
N VAL A 158 -9.41 1.03 15.31
CA VAL A 158 -9.02 2.27 16.01
C VAL A 158 -8.81 2.08 17.52
N VAL A 159 -8.97 0.85 18.02
CA VAL A 159 -8.87 0.54 19.44
C VAL A 159 -7.56 -0.20 19.69
N GLU A 160 -6.82 0.18 20.73
CA GLU A 160 -5.64 -0.56 21.17
C GLU A 160 -6.00 -1.99 21.57
N ASP A 161 -5.12 -2.94 21.28
CA ASP A 161 -5.37 -4.37 21.51
C ASP A 161 -6.69 -4.85 20.87
N ALA A 162 -6.92 -4.42 19.62
CA ALA A 162 -8.17 -4.70 18.92
C ALA A 162 -8.43 -6.21 18.81
N PRO A 163 -9.69 -6.66 19.05
CA PRO A 163 -10.06 -8.05 18.87
C PRO A 163 -9.78 -8.53 17.45
N HIS A 164 -9.13 -9.68 17.32
CA HIS A 164 -8.73 -10.22 16.03
C HIS A 164 -8.75 -11.74 15.99
N ARG A 165 -8.80 -12.27 14.78
CA ARG A 165 -8.48 -13.67 14.51
C ARG A 165 -7.03 -13.76 14.08
N ALA A 166 -6.30 -14.72 14.63
CA ALA A 166 -4.90 -14.93 14.32
C ALA A 166 -4.72 -16.30 13.66
N TYR A 167 -3.97 -16.33 12.56
CA TYR A 167 -3.68 -17.51 11.78
C TYR A 167 -2.17 -17.65 11.70
N ARG A 168 -1.65 -18.80 12.13
CA ARG A 168 -0.23 -19.12 12.04
C ARG A 168 -0.03 -20.22 11.01
N GLY A 169 0.89 -19.99 10.09
CA GLY A 169 1.21 -20.95 9.03
C GLY A 169 2.66 -20.87 8.57
N HIS A 170 3.27 -19.69 8.66
CA HIS A 170 4.67 -19.48 8.30
C HIS A 170 5.59 -19.65 9.50
N SER A 171 6.76 -20.24 9.28
CA SER A 171 7.81 -20.40 10.29
C SER A 171 8.63 -19.12 10.52
N SER A 172 8.46 -18.12 9.65
CA SER A 172 9.17 -16.84 9.69
C SER A 172 8.26 -15.71 9.17
N HIS A 173 8.85 -14.57 8.80
CA HIS A 173 8.21 -13.33 8.39
C HIS A 173 7.18 -13.54 7.28
N VAL A 174 5.95 -13.08 7.50
CA VAL A 174 4.97 -12.99 6.42
C VAL A 174 5.15 -11.63 5.75
N MET A 175 5.72 -11.63 4.54
CA MET A 175 6.07 -10.39 3.84
C MET A 175 4.90 -9.74 3.09
N GLY A 176 3.79 -10.46 2.90
CA GLY A 176 2.69 -9.99 2.08
C GLY A 176 1.38 -10.63 2.44
N VAL A 177 0.34 -9.80 2.56
CA VAL A 177 -1.05 -10.24 2.67
C VAL A 177 -1.93 -9.40 1.77
N ARG A 178 -2.86 -10.04 1.07
CA ARG A 178 -3.84 -9.37 0.21
C ARG A 178 -5.18 -10.10 0.24
N PHE A 179 -6.25 -9.33 0.19
CA PHE A 179 -7.55 -9.86 -0.20
C PHE A 179 -7.57 -10.14 -1.70
N ASN A 180 -8.20 -11.24 -2.08
CA ASN A 180 -8.53 -11.52 -3.47
C ASN A 180 -9.60 -10.55 -3.96
N ALA A 181 -9.83 -10.54 -5.28
CA ALA A 181 -10.79 -9.64 -5.88
C ALA A 181 -12.24 -9.83 -5.41
N ASP A 182 -12.58 -11.01 -4.87
CA ASP A 182 -13.87 -11.39 -4.31
C ASP A 182 -13.92 -11.27 -2.77
N ASP A 183 -12.94 -10.58 -2.16
CA ASP A 183 -12.74 -10.47 -0.72
C ASP A 183 -12.46 -11.80 0.01
N SER A 184 -12.15 -12.89 -0.72
CA SER A 184 -11.55 -14.08 -0.11
C SER A 184 -10.08 -13.84 0.25
N LEU A 185 -9.55 -14.50 1.28
CA LEU A 185 -8.19 -14.24 1.76
C LEU A 185 -7.16 -15.15 1.07
N GLY A 186 -6.14 -14.56 0.44
CA GLY A 186 -5.01 -15.29 -0.16
C GLY A 186 -3.71 -15.09 0.65
N PHE A 187 -2.94 -16.15 0.85
CA PHE A 187 -1.62 -16.10 1.50
C PHE A 187 -0.52 -16.44 0.49
N LYS A 188 0.55 -15.64 0.44
CA LYS A 188 1.76 -15.97 -0.33
C LYS A 188 2.94 -15.95 0.63
N GLY A 189 3.57 -17.10 0.85
CA GLY A 189 4.86 -17.20 1.55
C GLY A 189 5.94 -17.73 0.63
N ASP A 190 7.14 -17.18 0.79
CA ASP A 190 8.38 -17.69 0.18
C ASP A 190 8.97 -18.79 1.05
N ASP A 191 8.24 -19.90 1.25
CA ASP A 191 8.79 -21.10 1.87
C ASP A 191 9.04 -22.15 0.77
N LYS A 192 10.28 -22.21 0.29
CA LYS A 192 10.76 -23.38 -0.46
C LYS A 192 10.89 -24.54 0.53
N GLN A 193 10.14 -25.63 0.28
CA GLN A 193 10.47 -26.94 0.85
C GLN A 193 11.84 -27.41 0.34
#